data_AF-A0A9P7DPE6-F1
#
_entry.id   AF-A0A9P7DPE6-F1
#
_cell.length_a   1.000
_cell.length_b   1.000
_cell.length_c   1.000
_cell.angle_alpha   90.00
_cell.angle_beta   90.00
_cell.angle_gamma   90.00
#
_symmetry.space_group_name_H-M   'P 1'
#
loop_
_entity.id
_entity.type
_entity.pdbx_description
1 polymer ?
#
loop_
_entity_poly.entity_id
_entity_poly.type
_entity_poly.pdbx_seq_one_letter_code
_entity_poly.pdbx_strand_id
1 'polypeptide(L)' 'LLLDIHQIIEVPHAAQELLASERTPTLSMALPAYELLQTKWTELKGTIWELAHYIGIGLDKLTNYIHQARKTRIYALAM' A
#
# COMPACT_ATOMS: atom_id res chain seq x y z
N LEU A 1 2.54 14.62 16.33
CA LEU A 1 3.68 13.77 15.93
C LEU A 1 3.42 12.27 16.11
N LEU A 2 3.22 11.74 17.34
CA LEU A 2 3.02 10.29 17.54
C LEU A 2 1.72 9.78 16.90
N LEU A 3 0.64 10.55 16.98
CA LEU A 3 -0.62 10.25 16.32
C LEU A 3 -0.47 10.23 14.79
N ASP A 4 0.28 11.17 14.23
CA ASP A 4 0.53 11.28 12.79
C ASP A 4 1.33 10.08 12.28
N ILE A 5 2.36 9.67 13.04
CA ILE A 5 3.15 8.47 12.75
C ILE A 5 2.26 7.22 12.83
N HIS A 6 1.40 7.13 13.84
CA HIS A 6 0.45 6.02 13.97
C HIS A 6 -0.46 5.92 12.75
N GLN A 7 -1.08 7.04 12.33
CA GLN A 7 -1.95 7.09 11.16
C GLN A 7 -1.23 6.63 9.88
N ILE A 8 0.04 7.00 9.71
CA ILE A 8 0.84 6.58 8.54
C ILE A 8 1.11 5.08 8.55
N ILE A 9 1.41 4.49 9.72
CA ILE A 9 1.75 3.07 9.87
C ILE A 9 0.50 2.17 9.90
N GLU A 10 -0.64 2.68 10.32
CA GLU A 10 -1.91 1.94 10.34
C GLU A 10 -2.36 1.54 8.93
N VAL A 11 -2.15 2.40 7.94
CA VAL A 11 -2.51 2.14 6.54
C VAL A 11 -1.84 0.88 5.96
N PRO A 12 -0.50 0.73 5.96
CA PRO A 12 0.15 -0.50 5.51
C PRO A 12 -0.13 -1.69 6.44
N HIS A 13 -0.37 -1.46 7.73
CA HIS A 13 -0.73 -2.53 8.65
C HIS A 13 -2.07 -3.18 8.28
N ALA A 14 -3.10 -2.37 8.02
CA ALA A 14 -4.40 -2.85 7.57
C ALA A 14 -4.31 -3.60 6.23
N ALA A 15 -3.51 -3.10 5.29
CA ALA A 15 -3.25 -3.80 4.03
C ALA A 15 -2.56 -5.16 4.26
N GLN A 16 -1.60 -5.22 5.19
CA GLN A 16 -0.93 -6.47 5.55
C GLN A 16 -1.90 -7.47 6.20
N GLU A 17 -2.74 -7.04 7.14
CA GLU A 17 -3.73 -7.90 7.79
C GLU A 17 -4.73 -8.47 6.80
N LEU A 18 -5.24 -7.63 5.88
CA LEU A 18 -6.14 -8.07 4.81
C LEU A 18 -5.51 -9.21 3.99
N LEU A 19 -4.28 -9.01 3.54
CA LEU A 19 -3.56 -9.98 2.71
C LEU A 19 -3.13 -11.24 3.48
N ALA A 20 -2.88 -11.12 4.78
CA ALA A 20 -2.52 -12.26 5.64
C ALA A 20 -3.74 -13.12 6.06
N SER A 21 -4.95 -12.57 6.00
CA SER A 21 -6.17 -13.22 6.50
C SER A 21 -6.75 -14.30 5.57
N GLU A 22 -6.41 -14.27 4.28
CA GLU A 22 -6.97 -15.16 3.26
C GLU A 22 -6.19 -16.49 3.15
N ARG A 23 -6.89 -17.63 3.21
CA ARG A 23 -6.33 -18.99 2.95
C ARG A 23 -6.14 -19.29 1.45
N THR A 24 -6.74 -18.48 0.58
CA THR A 24 -6.72 -18.57 -0.89
C THR A 24 -5.64 -17.65 -1.48
N PRO A 25 -5.15 -17.88 -2.72
CA PRO A 25 -4.00 -17.15 -3.24
C PRO A 25 -4.25 -15.63 -3.24
N THR A 26 -3.57 -14.96 -2.32
CA THR A 26 -3.56 -13.52 -2.03
C THR A 26 -3.27 -12.62 -3.24
N LEU A 27 -2.91 -13.20 -4.38
CA LEU A 27 -2.50 -12.53 -5.60
C LEU A 27 -3.60 -11.67 -6.24
N SER A 28 -4.86 -12.11 -6.21
CA SER A 28 -5.98 -11.35 -6.79
C SER A 28 -6.30 -10.07 -6.00
N MET A 29 -6.14 -10.13 -4.68
CA MET A 29 -6.42 -9.02 -3.75
C MET A 29 -5.20 -8.13 -3.48
N ALA A 30 -4.00 -8.61 -3.76
CA ALA A 30 -2.76 -7.88 -3.52
C ALA A 30 -2.70 -6.55 -4.28
N LEU A 31 -2.95 -6.55 -5.60
CA LEU A 31 -2.95 -5.32 -6.39
C LEU A 31 -4.00 -4.30 -5.92
N PRO A 32 -5.28 -4.68 -5.74
CA PRO A 32 -6.29 -3.79 -5.15
C PRO A 32 -5.91 -3.24 -3.77
N ALA A 33 -5.36 -4.07 -2.88
CA ALA A 33 -4.94 -3.64 -1.55
C ALA A 33 -3.80 -2.60 -1.61
N TYR A 34 -2.82 -2.79 -2.51
CA TYR A 34 -1.72 -1.85 -2.69
C TYR A 34 -2.18 -0.53 -3.33
N GLU A 35 -3.14 -0.55 -4.26
CA GLU A 35 -3.71 0.66 -4.84
C GLU A 35 -4.51 1.47 -3.81
N LEU A 36 -5.24 0.79 -2.92
CA LEU A 36 -5.93 1.44 -1.81
C LEU A 36 -4.94 2.07 -0.81
N LEU A 37 -3.87 1.35 -0.47
CA LEU A 37 -2.76 1.84 0.35
C LEU A 37 -2.15 3.11 -0.28
N GLN A 38 -1.84 3.07 -1.59
CA GLN A 38 -1.27 4.19 -2.32
C GLN A 38 -2.18 5.43 -2.27
N THR A 39 -3.49 5.23 -2.42
CA THR A 39 -4.48 6.31 -2.33
C THR A 39 -4.47 6.94 -0.94
N LYS A 40 -4.51 6.12 0.12
CA LYS A 40 -4.54 6.61 1.50
C LYS A 40 -3.25 7.33 1.92
N TRP A 41 -2.09 6.83 1.52
CA TRP A 41 -0.83 7.54 1.74
C TRP A 41 -0.73 8.84 0.95
N THR A 42 -1.33 8.93 -0.24
CA THR A 42 -1.38 10.18 -1.00
C THR A 42 -2.23 11.24 -0.28
N GLU A 43 -3.37 10.84 0.29
CA GLU A 43 -4.21 11.71 1.14
C GLU A 43 -3.46 12.17 2.40
N LEU A 44 -2.79 11.25 3.11
CA LEU A 44 -2.01 11.57 4.31
C LEU A 44 -0.80 12.47 4.01
N LYS A 45 -0.15 12.30 2.85
CA LYS A 45 0.94 13.18 2.41
C LYS A 45 0.50 14.63 2.27
N GLY A 46 -0.74 14.86 1.81
CA GLY A 46 -1.31 16.20 1.70
C GLY A 46 -1.73 16.81 3.05
N THR A 47 -2.04 15.96 4.04
CA THR A 47 -2.54 16.39 5.35
C THR A 47 -1.43 16.58 6.38
N ILE A 48 -0.43 15.69 6.38
CA ILE A 48 0.68 15.64 7.33
C ILE A 48 1.96 16.07 6.61
N TRP A 49 2.08 17.37 6.36
CA TRP A 49 3.16 17.94 5.55
C TRP A 49 4.55 17.72 6.18
N GLU A 50 4.64 17.65 7.51
CA GLU A 50 5.87 17.39 8.26
C GLU A 50 6.48 16.02 7.93
N LEU A 51 5.64 15.05 7.55
CA LEU A 51 6.05 13.68 7.21
C LEU A 51 5.92 13.39 5.71
N ALA A 52 5.55 14.38 4.89
CA ALA A 52 5.30 14.21 3.46
C ALA A 52 6.52 13.66 2.69
N HIS A 53 7.74 14.01 3.11
CA HIS A 53 8.97 13.46 2.54
C HIS A 53 9.05 11.94 2.74
N TYR A 54 8.83 11.47 3.97
CA TYR A 54 8.89 10.06 4.33
C TYR A 54 7.76 9.26 3.68
N ILE A 55 6.54 9.81 3.66
CA ILE A 55 5.41 9.20 2.95
C ILE A 55 5.71 9.11 1.45
N GLY A 56 6.37 10.12 0.88
CA GLY A 56 6.82 10.12 -0.51
C GLY A 56 7.75 8.95 -0.84
N ILE A 57 8.76 8.70 -0.01
CA ILE A 57 9.67 7.55 -0.18
C ILE A 57 8.90 6.22 -0.15
N GLY A 58 7.93 6.09 0.76
CA GLY A 58 7.06 4.92 0.85
C GLY A 58 6.23 4.72 -0.42
N LEU A 59 5.62 5.80 -0.93
CA LEU A 59 4.84 5.80 -2.16
C LEU A 59 5.68 5.40 -3.38
N ASP A 60 6.93 5.88 -3.50
CA ASP A 60 7.81 5.53 -4.61
C ASP A 60 8.11 4.02 -4.63
N LYS A 61 8.41 3.46 -3.45
CA LYS A 61 8.65 2.02 -3.30
C LYS A 61 7.41 1.20 -3.64
N LEU A 62 6.24 1.62 -3.15
CA LEU A 62 4.96 0.96 -3.42
C LEU A 62 4.61 1.01 -4.91
N THR A 63 4.81 2.15 -5.56
CA THR A 63 4.55 2.34 -6.99
C THR A 63 5.42 1.42 -7.83
N ASN A 64 6.71 1.30 -7.49
CA ASN A 64 7.63 0.37 -8.14
C ASN A 64 7.14 -1.08 -7.99
N TYR A 65 6.68 -1.46 -6.79
CA TYR A 65 6.15 -2.80 -6.54
C TYR A 65 4.89 -3.10 -7.37
N ILE A 66 3.90 -2.19 -7.37
CA ILE A 66 2.67 -2.32 -8.18
C ILE A 66 3.02 -2.48 -9.67
N HIS A 67 3.97 -1.69 -10.18
CA HIS A 67 4.42 -1.76 -11.56
C HIS A 67 5.05 -3.12 -11.90
N GLN A 68 5.88 -3.67 -11.02
CA GLN A 68 6.47 -4.99 -11.20
C GLN A 68 5.43 -6.11 -11.11
N ALA A 69 4.50 -6.01 -10.16
CA ALA A 69 3.40 -6.96 -10.00
C ALA A 69 2.52 -7.03 -11.26
N ARG A 70 2.14 -5.88 -11.83
CA ARG A 70 1.36 -5.81 -13.08
C ARG A 70 2.05 -6.41 -14.31
N LYS A 71 3.39 -6.42 -14.33
CA LYS A 71 4.17 -7.08 -15.41
C LYS A 71 4.23 -8.60 -15.27
N THR A 72 3.87 -9.12 -14.10
CA THR A 72 3.98 -10.54 -13.80
C THR A 72 2.67 -11.25 -14.14
N ARG A 73 2.75 -12.25 -15.03
CA ARG A 73 1.58 -12.98 -15.55
C ARG A 73 0.74 -13.65 -14.46
N ILE A 74 1.32 -13.98 -13.31
CA ILE A 74 0.63 -14.63 -12.20
C ILE A 74 -0.44 -13.71 -11.59
N TYR A 75 -0.18 -12.40 -11.48
CA TYR A 75 -1.21 -11.46 -11.01
C TYR A 75 -2.36 -11.34 -12.01
N ALA A 76 -2.05 -11.31 -13.31
CA ALA A 76 -3.06 -11.29 -14.37
C ALA A 76 -3.87 -12.60 -14.51
N LEU A 77 -3.34 -13.73 -14.03
CA LEU A 77 -4.04 -15.02 -14.00
C LEU A 77 -4.87 -15.22 -12.72
N ALA A 78 -4.58 -14.43 -11.67
CA ALA A 78 -5.28 -14.49 -10.39
C ALA A 78 -6.47 -13.53 -10.32
N MET A 79 -6.40 -12.41 -11.04
CA MET A 79 -7.52 -11.46 -11.22
C MET A 79 -8.48 -11.96 -12.31
#